data_AF-A0A0I9VR29-F1
#
_entry.id   AF-A0A0I9VR29-F1
#
_cell.length_a   1.000
_cell.length_b   1.000
_cell.length_c   1.000
_cell.angle_alpha   90.00
_cell.angle_beta   90.00
_cell.angle_gamma   90.00
#
_symmetry.space_group_name_H-M   'P 1'
#
loop_
_entity.id
_entity.type
_entity.pdbx_description
1 polymer ?
#
loop_
_entity_poly.entity_id
_entity_poly.type
_entity_poly.pdbx_seq_one_letter_code
_entity_poly.pdbx_strand_id
1 'polypeptide(L)'
;GFAAFAERLQQSLVNISKRLGGERYQRLALLMDQALAEQARSGSVDLHRAWIEALLGEYYDPMYAYQRESKAERIEFAGDQPSVVEYLRHRQARAAP
;
A
#
# COMPACT_ATOMS: atom_id res chain seq x y z
N GLY A 1 16.67 -8.90 -17.15
CA GLY A 1 15.62 -8.90 -18.20
C GLY A 1 14.28 -9.25 -17.59
N PHE A 2 13.24 -9.40 -18.41
CA PHE A 2 11.86 -9.62 -17.95
C PHE A 2 11.70 -10.83 -17.00
N ALA A 3 12.36 -11.96 -17.29
CA ALA A 3 12.29 -13.15 -16.42
C ALA A 3 12.75 -12.89 -14.98
N ALA A 4 13.88 -12.20 -14.79
CA ALA A 4 14.36 -11.83 -13.46
C ALA A 4 13.45 -10.80 -12.75
N PHE A 5 12.74 -9.97 -13.52
CA PHE A 5 11.72 -9.07 -12.98
C PHE A 5 10.50 -9.84 -12.48
N ALA A 6 9.98 -10.78 -13.28
CA ALA A 6 8.86 -11.65 -12.93
C ALA A 6 9.17 -12.47 -11.66
N GLU A 7 10.33 -13.13 -11.63
CA GLU A 7 10.79 -13.92 -10.49
C GLU A 7 10.89 -13.08 -9.22
N ARG A 8 11.49 -11.88 -9.31
CA ARG A 8 11.59 -10.97 -8.16
C ARG A 8 10.22 -10.55 -7.64
N LEU A 9 9.26 -10.32 -8.53
CA LEU A 9 7.92 -9.89 -8.15
C LEU A 9 7.16 -11.02 -7.42
N GLN A 10 7.22 -12.23 -7.97
CA GLN A 10 6.65 -13.44 -7.36
C GLN A 10 7.30 -13.73 -6.01
N GLN A 11 8.63 -13.67 -5.92
CA GLN A 11 9.35 -13.88 -4.66
C GLN A 11 8.97 -12.82 -3.60
N SER A 12 8.74 -11.57 -4.02
CA SER A 12 8.31 -10.51 -3.11
C SER A 12 6.93 -10.81 -2.52
N LEU A 13 6.02 -11.39 -3.31
CA LEU A 13 4.70 -11.82 -2.84
C LEU A 13 4.81 -13.01 -1.88
N VAL A 14 5.69 -13.99 -2.17
CA VAL A 14 5.97 -15.12 -1.27
C VAL A 14 6.46 -14.64 0.10
N ASN A 15 7.33 -13.63 0.14
CA ASN A 15 7.90 -13.10 1.39
C ASN A 15 6.85 -12.54 2.35
N ILE A 16 5.70 -12.08 1.83
CA ILE A 16 4.59 -11.56 2.64
C ILE A 16 3.43 -12.56 2.82
N SER A 17 3.53 -13.77 2.28
CA SER A 17 2.48 -14.81 2.31
C SER A 17 1.94 -15.10 3.72
N LYS A 18 2.81 -15.20 4.73
CA LYS A 18 2.40 -15.44 6.13
C LYS A 18 1.51 -14.34 6.69
N ARG A 19 1.72 -13.08 6.26
CA ARG A 19 0.92 -11.92 6.71
C ARG A 19 -0.38 -11.78 5.94
N LEU A 20 -0.37 -12.14 4.65
CA LEU A 20 -1.56 -12.18 3.81
C LEU A 20 -2.53 -13.29 4.24
N GLY A 21 -2.00 -14.45 4.62
CA GLY A 21 -2.77 -15.68 4.78
C GLY A 21 -2.95 -16.42 3.45
N GLY A 22 -3.27 -17.71 3.53
CA GLY A 22 -3.24 -18.63 2.38
C GLY A 22 -4.16 -18.24 1.22
N GLU A 23 -5.43 -17.93 1.52
CA GLU A 23 -6.43 -17.58 0.50
C GLU A 23 -6.07 -16.30 -0.25
N ARG A 24 -5.73 -15.22 0.48
CA ARG A 24 -5.33 -13.95 -0.12
C ARG A 24 -4.04 -14.08 -0.93
N TYR A 25 -3.06 -14.82 -0.42
CA TYR A 25 -1.83 -15.09 -1.17
C TYR A 25 -2.13 -15.80 -2.50
N GLN A 26 -2.92 -16.88 -2.48
CA GLN A 26 -3.25 -17.64 -3.68
C GLN A 26 -3.95 -16.76 -4.74
N ARG A 27 -4.91 -15.94 -4.31
CA ARG A 27 -5.61 -15.01 -5.20
C ARG A 27 -4.67 -13.97 -5.81
N LEU A 28 -3.81 -13.36 -5.00
CA LEU A 28 -2.85 -12.35 -5.48
C LEU A 28 -1.80 -12.97 -6.41
N ALA A 29 -1.35 -14.20 -6.13
CA ALA A 29 -0.39 -14.91 -6.96
C ALA A 29 -0.99 -15.20 -8.35
N LEU A 30 -2.24 -15.65 -8.40
CA LEU A 30 -2.94 -15.87 -9.68
C LEU A 30 -3.05 -14.59 -10.51
N LEU A 31 -3.45 -13.48 -9.90
CA LEU A 31 -3.54 -12.18 -10.59
C LEU A 31 -2.18 -11.70 -11.10
N MET A 32 -1.12 -11.92 -10.31
CA MET A 32 0.24 -11.57 -10.70
C MET A 32 0.74 -12.41 -11.87
N ASP A 33 0.51 -13.72 -11.84
CA ASP A 33 0.90 -14.63 -12.93
C ASP A 33 0.18 -14.29 -14.24
N GLN A 34 -1.12 -13.98 -14.17
CA GLN A 34 -1.89 -13.50 -15.32
C GLN A 34 -1.34 -12.19 -15.89
N ALA A 35 -1.00 -11.24 -15.02
CA ALA A 35 -0.45 -9.96 -15.45
C ALA A 35 0.93 -10.10 -16.09
N LEU A 36 1.81 -10.93 -15.51
CA LEU A 36 3.13 -11.22 -16.07
C LEU A 36 3.03 -11.94 -17.42
N ALA A 37 2.10 -12.90 -17.56
CA ALA A 37 1.88 -13.58 -18.84
C ALA A 37 1.40 -12.61 -19.93
N GLU A 38 0.49 -11.70 -19.59
CA GLU A 38 0.00 -10.68 -20.54
C GLU A 38 1.11 -9.70 -20.93
N GLN A 39 1.90 -9.22 -19.96
CA GLN A 39 3.03 -8.35 -20.23
C GLN A 39 4.07 -9.04 -21.11
N ALA A 40 4.35 -10.32 -20.90
CA ALA A 40 5.27 -11.09 -21.74
C ALA A 40 4.79 -11.22 -23.18
N ARG A 41 3.46 -11.39 -23.36
CA ARG A 41 2.83 -11.65 -24.65
C ARG A 41 2.63 -10.39 -25.48
N SER A 42 2.19 -9.30 -24.87
CA SER A 42 1.73 -8.09 -25.58
C SER A 42 2.47 -6.82 -25.19
N GLY A 43 3.24 -6.84 -24.09
CA GLY A 43 3.82 -5.65 -23.48
C GLY A 43 2.82 -4.81 -22.67
N SER A 44 1.52 -5.16 -22.66
CA SER A 44 0.53 -4.47 -21.82
C SER A 44 0.78 -4.74 -20.34
N VAL A 45 0.56 -3.71 -19.53
CA VAL A 45 0.71 -3.77 -18.06
C VAL A 45 -0.62 -3.61 -17.33
N ASP A 46 -1.74 -3.52 -18.04
CA ASP A 46 -3.05 -3.15 -17.46
C ASP A 46 -3.51 -4.15 -16.38
N LEU A 47 -3.24 -5.43 -16.57
CA LEU A 47 -3.60 -6.47 -15.60
C LEU A 47 -2.84 -6.36 -14.27
N HIS A 48 -1.72 -5.63 -14.20
CA HIS A 48 -1.02 -5.43 -12.94
C HIS A 48 -1.85 -4.64 -11.93
N ARG A 49 -2.79 -3.80 -12.39
CA ARG A 49 -3.64 -2.99 -11.50
C ARG A 49 -4.40 -3.83 -10.49
N ALA A 50 -4.91 -4.99 -10.91
CA ALA A 50 -5.77 -5.83 -10.10
C ALA A 50 -5.07 -6.33 -8.82
N TRP A 51 -3.85 -6.88 -8.94
CA TRP A 51 -3.13 -7.36 -7.75
C TRP A 51 -2.53 -6.21 -6.94
N ILE A 52 -2.18 -5.08 -7.57
CA ILE A 52 -1.69 -3.88 -6.88
C ILE A 52 -2.78 -3.28 -5.99
N GLU A 53 -3.98 -3.07 -6.53
CA GLU A 53 -5.12 -2.52 -5.78
C GLU A 53 -5.49 -3.42 -4.59
N ALA A 54 -5.61 -4.73 -4.84
CA ALA A 54 -5.90 -5.69 -3.79
C ALA A 54 -4.80 -5.72 -2.70
N LEU A 55 -3.53 -5.68 -3.09
CA LEU A 55 -2.42 -5.66 -2.13
C LEU A 55 -2.39 -4.38 -1.31
N LEU A 56 -2.65 -3.21 -1.92
CA LEU A 56 -2.71 -1.94 -1.20
C LEU A 56 -3.85 -1.94 -0.18
N GLY A 57 -5.08 -2.24 -0.63
CA GLY A 57 -6.26 -2.18 0.23
C GLY A 57 -6.30 -3.24 1.34
N GLU A 58 -5.79 -4.45 1.08
CA GLU A 58 -5.97 -5.57 2.01
C GLU A 58 -4.77 -5.87 2.91
N TYR A 59 -3.60 -5.31 2.58
CA TYR A 59 -2.37 -5.53 3.35
C TYR A 59 -1.74 -4.23 3.82
N TYR A 60 -1.53 -3.26 2.93
CA TYR A 60 -0.84 -2.03 3.31
C TYR A 60 -1.74 -1.06 4.07
N ASP A 61 -2.98 -0.83 3.63
CA ASP A 61 -3.90 0.12 4.27
C ASP A 61 -4.20 -0.24 5.73
N PRO A 62 -4.53 -1.51 6.10
CA PRO A 62 -4.74 -1.88 7.50
C PRO A 62 -3.46 -1.74 8.33
N MET A 63 -2.30 -2.06 7.77
CA MET A 63 -1.01 -1.88 8.43
C MET A 63 -0.74 -0.40 8.71
N TYR A 64 -1.01 0.49 7.76
CA TYR A 64 -0.84 1.92 7.93
C TYR A 64 -1.84 2.51 8.93
N ALA A 65 -3.10 2.06 8.91
CA ALA A 65 -4.10 2.44 9.90
C ALA A 65 -3.65 2.06 11.32
N TYR A 66 -3.20 0.82 11.53
CA TYR A 66 -2.69 0.35 12.81
C TYR A 66 -1.42 1.12 13.27
N GLN A 67 -0.49 1.37 12.34
CA GLN A 67 0.70 2.18 12.64
C GLN A 67 0.35 3.64 12.98
N ARG A 68 -0.73 4.18 12.41
CA ARG A 68 -1.24 5.52 12.76
C ARG A 68 -1.83 5.52 14.16
N GLU A 69 -2.66 4.53 14.48
CA GLU A 69 -3.29 4.37 15.80
C GLU A 69 -2.26 4.19 16.92
N SER A 70 -1.22 3.37 16.70
CA SER A 70 -0.15 3.20 17.69
C SER A 70 0.67 4.48 17.97
N LYS A 71 0.55 5.50 17.11
CA LYS A 71 1.18 6.81 17.30
C LYS A 71 0.19 7.89 17.71
N ALA A 72 -1.07 7.54 17.98
CA ALA A 72 -2.14 8.50 18.24
C ALA A 72 -1.81 9.47 19.39
N GLU A 73 -1.13 8.99 20.43
CA GLU A 73 -0.70 9.82 21.58
C GLU A 73 0.24 10.97 21.19
N ARG A 74 0.99 10.84 20.08
CA ARG A 74 1.91 11.87 19.59
C ARG A 74 1.26 12.83 18.58
N ILE A 75 -0.01 12.59 18.21
CA ILE A 75 -0.73 13.41 17.24
C ILE A 75 -1.39 14.58 17.98
N GLU A 76 -0.87 15.79 17.77
CA GLU A 76 -1.43 17.02 18.38
C GLU A 76 -2.78 17.40 17.74
N PHE A 77 -2.95 17.12 16.44
CA PHE A 77 -4.17 17.38 15.67
C PHE A 77 -4.22 16.52 14.39
N ALA A 78 -5.41 16.08 13.99
CA ALA A 78 -5.67 15.38 12.73
C ALA A 78 -7.01 15.83 12.13
N GLY A 79 -7.04 16.02 10.81
CA GLY A 79 -8.21 16.46 10.05
C GLY A 79 -7.89 16.50 8.55
N ASP A 80 -8.81 17.04 7.76
CA ASP A 80 -8.52 17.33 6.35
C ASP A 80 -7.48 18.45 6.20
N GLN A 81 -7.00 18.65 4.97
CA GLN A 81 -5.95 19.63 4.70
C GLN A 81 -6.32 21.06 5.15
N PRO A 82 -7.54 21.59 4.90
CA PRO A 82 -7.96 22.88 5.44
C PRO A 82 -7.89 22.95 6.98
N SER A 83 -8.42 21.94 7.67
CA SER A 83 -8.45 21.91 9.14
C SER A 83 -7.05 21.89 9.74
N VAL A 84 -6.12 21.13 9.13
CA VAL A 84 -4.72 21.08 9.58
C VAL A 84 -4.03 22.42 9.39
N VAL A 85 -4.26 23.10 8.27
CA VAL A 85 -3.69 24.44 8.01
C VAL A 85 -4.20 25.46 9.02
N GLU A 86 -5.50 25.44 9.31
CA GLU A 86 -6.12 26.32 10.29
C GLU A 86 -5.56 26.08 11.70
N TYR A 87 -5.47 24.82 12.12
CA TYR A 87 -4.88 24.43 13.38
C TYR A 87 -3.44 24.97 13.56
N LEU A 88 -2.59 24.82 12.52
CA LEU A 88 -1.21 25.29 12.56
C LEU A 88 -1.12 26.83 12.69
N ARG A 89 -2.01 27.58 12.04
CA ARG A 89 -2.09 29.04 12.19
C ARG A 89 -2.46 29.45 13.61
N HIS A 90 -3.48 28.82 14.20
CA HIS A 90 -3.86 29.09 15.59
C HIS A 90 -2.76 28.73 16.58
N ARG A 91 -2.05 27.61 16.35
CA ARG A 91 -0.92 27.19 17.17
C ARG A 91 0.24 28.18 17.13
N GLN A 92 0.57 28.72 15.95
CA GLN A 92 1.58 29.78 15.80
C GLN A 92 1.20 31.05 16.56
N ALA A 93 -0.06 31.50 16.45
CA ALA A 93 -0.55 32.69 17.15
C ALA A 93 -0.48 32.57 18.69
N ARG A 94 -0.72 31.37 19.23
CA ARG A 94 -0.58 31.06 20.67
C ARG A 94 0.86 30.97 21.16
N ALA A 95 1.80 30.73 20.26
CA ALA A 95 3.23 30.58 20.57
C ALA A 95 4.01 31.89 20.38
N ALA A 96 3.38 32.93 19.84
CA ALA A 96 3.96 34.26 19.77
C ALA A 96 3.94 34.90 21.18
N PRO A 97 5.06 35.52 21.62
CA PRO A 97 5.19 36.12 22.94
C PRO A 97 4.26 37.32 23.16
#